data_AF-A0A1S6H2H5-F1
#
_entry.id   AF-A0A1S6H2H5-F1
#
_cell.length_a   1.000
_cell.length_b   1.000
_cell.length_c   1.000
_cell.angle_alpha   90.00
_cell.angle_beta   90.00
_cell.angle_gamma   90.00
#
_symmetry.space_group_name_H-M   'P 1'
#
loop_
_entity.id
_entity.type
_entity.pdbx_description
1 polymer ?
#
loop_
_entity_poly.entity_id
_entity_poly.type
_entity_poly.pdbx_seq_one_letter_code
_entity_poly.pdbx_strand_id
1 'polypeptide(L)'
;MYSYWDFDHRLNVNGNNHDNNRNGYAFGIALDSKTYNHENLQNFYNKIVSVDNLYLAYKKARKGKTKKNYVKEFSEDLINNLIKLNLELISFKYKPKPLEIFIIRDPKTRKISKSDFKDRIIHHALCNIIEPIFDKTFINDSYANRKGKGTLAALNRFDKFKRKVSRNGKINGWFNNNQVKGYCLKADIKHYFEEINHNVLLKIIERRIKDNNIIWLIKKILSNYEGGGANSRKACQLAI
;
A
#
# COMPACT_ATOMS: atom_id res chain seq x y z
N MET A 1 -33.86 -12.83 -14.48
CA MET A 1 -34.65 -12.91 -13.23
C MET A 1 -34.09 -14.06 -12.43
N TYR A 2 -33.72 -13.77 -11.19
CA TYR A 2 -32.87 -14.52 -10.25
C TYR A 2 -33.16 -16.01 -10.08
N SER A 3 -32.11 -16.82 -9.85
CA SER A 3 -31.96 -17.55 -8.57
C SER A 3 -30.57 -18.19 -8.40
N TYR A 4 -30.02 -18.00 -7.20
CA TYR A 4 -29.24 -18.94 -6.38
C TYR A 4 -28.07 -19.74 -6.97
N TRP A 5 -26.87 -19.45 -6.45
CA TRP A 5 -25.87 -20.47 -6.14
C TRP A 5 -25.34 -20.20 -4.73
N ASP A 6 -25.84 -20.97 -3.78
CA ASP A 6 -25.33 -21.10 -2.42
C ASP A 6 -24.24 -22.18 -2.37
N PHE A 7 -23.19 -21.84 -1.63
CA PHE A 7 -22.35 -22.63 -0.73
C PHE A 7 -21.51 -23.86 -1.16
N ASP A 8 -20.28 -23.79 -0.63
CA ASP A 8 -19.42 -24.86 -0.12
C ASP A 8 -18.79 -25.86 -1.08
N HIS A 9 -17.48 -25.70 -1.31
CA HIS A 9 -16.55 -26.84 -1.31
C HIS A 9 -15.43 -26.62 -0.29
N ARG A 10 -15.55 -27.44 0.76
CA ARG A 10 -14.58 -27.78 1.79
C ARG A 10 -13.19 -28.01 1.21
N LEU A 11 -12.17 -27.38 1.80
CA LEU A 11 -10.83 -27.98 1.86
C LEU A 11 -10.45 -28.16 3.34
N ASN A 12 -10.66 -29.39 3.76
CA ASN A 12 -10.04 -30.02 4.92
C ASN A 12 -8.53 -30.14 4.64
N VAL A 13 -7.68 -29.53 5.48
CA VAL A 13 -6.28 -29.92 5.58
C VAL A 13 -5.91 -29.99 7.05
N ASN A 14 -6.27 -31.12 7.66
CA ASN A 14 -5.62 -31.61 8.86
C ASN A 14 -4.23 -32.12 8.43
N GLY A 15 -3.18 -31.53 8.99
CA GLY A 15 -1.79 -31.84 8.65
C GLY A 15 -0.90 -31.61 9.86
N ASN A 16 -0.94 -32.54 10.81
CA ASN A 16 0.14 -32.72 11.77
C ASN A 16 1.38 -33.18 10.99
N ASN A 17 2.36 -32.29 10.82
CA ASN A 17 3.74 -32.69 10.50
C ASN A 17 4.66 -32.09 11.58
N HIS A 18 4.96 -32.91 12.58
CA HIS A 18 6.25 -32.89 13.24
C HIS A 18 7.28 -33.36 12.20
N ASP A 19 8.20 -32.48 11.80
CA ASP A 19 9.48 -32.91 11.24
C ASP A 19 10.55 -31.90 11.62
N ASN A 20 11.38 -32.34 12.56
CA ASN A 20 12.68 -31.79 12.84
C ASN A 20 13.60 -32.08 11.65
N ASN A 21 14.07 -31.06 10.93
CA ASN A 21 15.45 -31.14 10.46
C ASN A 21 16.09 -29.77 10.27
N ARG A 22 17.20 -29.61 11.00
CA ARG A 22 18.20 -28.56 10.84
C ARG A 22 18.98 -28.84 9.57
N ASN A 23 19.34 -27.79 8.83
CA ASN A 23 20.50 -27.60 7.96
C ASN A 23 20.17 -26.35 7.13
N GLY A 24 20.81 -25.19 7.28
CA GLY A 24 22.22 -24.95 7.54
C GLY A 24 22.71 -23.98 6.47
N TYR A 25 22.28 -22.72 6.53
CA TYR A 25 22.93 -21.61 5.83
C TYR A 25 22.97 -20.40 6.76
N ALA A 26 23.92 -20.47 7.69
CA ALA A 26 24.44 -19.30 8.37
C ALA A 26 25.30 -18.51 7.38
N PHE A 27 24.75 -17.45 6.80
CA PHE A 27 25.54 -16.26 6.51
C PHE A 27 25.15 -15.22 7.55
N GLY A 28 25.89 -15.24 8.65
CA GLY A 28 25.78 -14.26 9.70
C GLY A 28 26.18 -12.89 9.17
N ILE A 29 25.24 -11.95 9.22
CA ILE A 29 25.57 -10.57 9.51
C ILE A 29 25.11 -10.37 10.94
N ALA A 30 26.03 -10.57 11.87
CA ALA A 30 25.88 -10.06 13.23
C ALA A 30 25.64 -8.55 13.09
N LEU A 31 24.41 -8.10 13.39
CA LEU A 31 24.13 -6.69 13.53
C LEU A 31 24.73 -6.26 14.87
N ASP A 32 26.00 -5.88 14.81
CA ASP A 32 26.65 -5.12 15.87
C ASP A 32 25.83 -3.86 16.12
N SER A 33 25.41 -3.71 17.37
CA SER A 33 24.67 -2.57 17.87
C SER A 33 25.62 -1.39 18.06
N LYS A 34 25.95 -0.68 16.98
CA LYS A 34 26.46 0.70 17.00
C LYS A 34 26.54 1.26 15.58
N THR A 35 26.27 2.55 15.46
CA THR A 35 26.35 3.41 14.25
C THR A 35 25.10 3.45 13.35
N TYR A 36 24.05 4.12 13.84
CA TYR A 36 23.07 4.77 12.96
C TYR A 36 23.76 5.95 12.26
N ASN A 37 24.51 5.66 11.20
CA ASN A 37 25.04 6.69 10.32
C ASN A 37 23.86 7.31 9.55
N HIS A 38 23.70 8.61 9.72
CA HIS A 38 22.79 9.46 8.96
C HIS A 38 23.29 9.50 7.50
N GLU A 39 23.07 8.44 6.73
CA GLU A 39 23.43 8.42 5.31
C GLU A 39 22.67 9.52 4.59
N ASN A 40 23.43 10.41 3.95
CA ASN A 40 23.00 11.61 3.26
C ASN A 40 21.71 11.40 2.46
N LEU A 41 20.67 12.19 2.79
CA LEU A 41 19.37 12.16 2.15
C LEU A 41 19.41 12.49 0.64
N GLN A 42 20.50 13.09 0.15
CA GLN A 42 20.77 13.31 -1.27
C GLN A 42 20.90 12.01 -2.09
N ASN A 43 21.01 10.84 -1.45
CA ASN A 43 21.20 9.56 -2.12
C ASN A 43 19.90 8.76 -2.36
N PHE A 44 18.77 9.15 -1.75
CA PHE A 44 17.53 8.38 -1.87
C PHE A 44 16.81 8.58 -3.21
N TYR A 45 16.84 9.80 -3.78
CA TYR A 45 16.31 10.00 -5.13
C TYR A 45 17.04 9.14 -6.17
N ASN A 46 18.37 9.06 -6.09
CA ASN A 46 19.16 8.21 -6.99
C ASN A 46 18.76 6.72 -6.88
N LYS A 47 18.49 6.25 -5.65
CA LYS A 47 17.94 4.90 -5.42
C LYS A 47 16.57 4.73 -6.07
N ILE A 48 15.68 5.73 -6.00
CA ILE A 48 14.36 5.69 -6.65
C ILE A 48 14.50 5.55 -8.17
N VAL A 49 15.32 6.39 -8.80
CA VAL A 49 15.43 6.46 -10.25
C VAL A 49 16.34 5.38 -10.84
N SER A 50 17.12 4.67 -10.02
CA SER A 50 18.00 3.58 -10.47
C SER A 50 17.27 2.58 -11.37
N VAL A 51 17.95 2.13 -12.42
CA VAL A 51 17.38 1.19 -13.40
C VAL A 51 16.94 -0.11 -12.72
N ASP A 52 17.72 -0.59 -11.74
CA ASP A 52 17.36 -1.77 -10.94
C ASP A 52 16.06 -1.58 -10.16
N ASN A 53 15.88 -0.44 -9.50
CA ASN A 53 14.64 -0.16 -8.78
C ASN A 53 13.46 0.03 -9.74
N LEU A 54 13.66 0.67 -10.90
CA LEU A 54 12.63 0.80 -11.92
C LEU A 54 12.21 -0.57 -12.48
N TYR A 55 13.15 -1.50 -12.66
CA TYR A 55 12.86 -2.86 -13.07
C TYR A 55 12.09 -3.64 -11.98
N LEU A 56 12.48 -3.50 -10.70
CA LEU A 56 11.72 -4.05 -9.57
C LEU A 56 10.30 -3.47 -9.50
N ALA A 57 10.16 -2.16 -9.75
CA ALA A 57 8.89 -1.48 -9.78
C ALA A 57 8.02 -1.95 -10.95
N TYR A 58 8.60 -2.18 -12.13
CA TYR A 58 7.92 -2.82 -13.27
C TYR A 58 7.40 -4.22 -12.91
N LYS A 59 8.21 -5.05 -12.25
CA LYS A 59 7.77 -6.37 -11.77
C LYS A 59 6.58 -6.28 -10.81
N LYS A 60 6.53 -5.26 -9.95
CA LYS A 60 5.40 -5.01 -9.06
C LYS A 60 4.17 -4.51 -9.82
N ALA A 61 4.34 -3.52 -10.70
CA ALA A 61 3.27 -2.92 -11.49
C ALA A 61 2.55 -3.94 -12.39
N ARG A 62 3.30 -4.91 -12.95
CA ARG A 62 2.76 -5.94 -13.84
C ARG A 62 2.09 -7.11 -13.12
N LYS A 63 2.31 -7.28 -11.80
CA LYS A 63 1.88 -8.47 -11.06
C LYS A 63 0.36 -8.65 -11.19
N GLY A 64 -0.07 -9.84 -11.65
CA GLY A 64 -1.49 -10.15 -11.89
C GLY A 64 -2.12 -9.48 -13.12
N LYS A 65 -1.36 -8.69 -13.89
CA LYS A 65 -1.84 -7.90 -15.04
C LYS A 65 -1.08 -8.21 -16.34
N THR A 66 -0.23 -9.26 -16.35
CA THR A 66 0.69 -9.61 -17.45
C THR A 66 0.02 -9.76 -18.82
N LYS A 67 -1.24 -10.20 -18.87
CA LYS A 67 -1.96 -10.40 -20.15
C LYS A 67 -2.53 -9.11 -20.76
N LYS A 68 -2.50 -7.98 -20.05
CA LYS A 68 -3.08 -6.71 -20.51
C LYS A 68 -2.19 -6.06 -21.58
N ASN A 69 -2.80 -5.49 -22.62
CA ASN A 69 -2.10 -4.90 -23.76
C ASN A 69 -1.07 -3.84 -23.35
N TYR A 70 -1.43 -2.91 -22.46
CA TYR A 70 -0.51 -1.89 -21.94
C TYR A 70 0.75 -2.46 -21.25
N VAL A 71 0.70 -3.70 -20.72
CA VAL A 71 1.89 -4.36 -20.15
C VAL A 71 2.72 -4.97 -21.27
N LYS A 72 2.06 -5.60 -22.26
CA LYS A 72 2.70 -6.22 -23.41
C LYS A 72 3.45 -5.18 -24.24
N GLU A 73 2.77 -4.11 -24.64
CA GLU A 73 3.34 -2.98 -25.40
C GLU A 73 4.56 -2.39 -24.69
N PHE A 74 4.47 -2.16 -23.37
CA PHE A 74 5.62 -1.66 -22.61
C PHE A 74 6.78 -2.68 -22.54
N SER A 75 6.47 -3.97 -22.53
CA SER A 75 7.46 -5.05 -22.42
C SER A 75 8.11 -5.45 -23.74
N GLU A 76 7.55 -5.04 -24.89
CA GLU A 76 8.14 -5.28 -26.21
C GLU A 76 9.56 -4.70 -26.31
N ASP A 77 9.74 -3.49 -25.78
CA ASP A 77 11.05 -2.85 -25.64
C ASP A 77 11.32 -2.42 -24.20
N LEU A 78 11.35 -3.42 -23.30
CA LEU A 78 11.45 -3.18 -21.87
C LEU A 78 12.68 -2.35 -21.48
N ILE A 79 13.84 -2.66 -22.05
CA ILE A 79 15.11 -2.05 -21.66
C ILE A 79 15.11 -0.57 -22.05
N ASN A 80 14.79 -0.25 -23.31
CA ASN A 80 14.79 1.15 -23.76
C ASN A 80 13.69 1.95 -23.06
N ASN A 81 12.53 1.35 -22.81
CA ASN A 81 11.46 2.00 -22.05
C ASN A 81 11.87 2.34 -20.61
N LEU A 82 12.60 1.45 -19.92
CA LEU A 82 13.13 1.72 -18.58
C LEU A 82 14.26 2.76 -18.58
N ILE A 83 15.17 2.72 -19.56
CA ILE A 83 16.23 3.73 -19.71
C ILE A 83 15.62 5.10 -19.99
N LYS A 84 14.63 5.18 -20.88
CA LYS A 84 13.90 6.42 -21.16
C LYS A 84 13.23 6.97 -19.90
N LEU A 85 12.62 6.11 -19.09
CA LEU A 85 12.06 6.49 -17.79
C LEU A 85 13.11 7.04 -16.84
N ASN A 86 14.24 6.35 -16.72
CA ASN A 86 15.35 6.77 -15.90
C ASN A 86 15.86 8.17 -16.32
N LEU A 87 16.10 8.37 -17.62
CA LEU A 87 16.57 9.66 -18.16
C LEU A 87 15.57 10.79 -17.90
N GLU A 88 14.28 10.57 -18.11
CA GLU A 88 13.25 11.57 -17.83
C GLU A 88 13.20 11.97 -16.35
N LEU A 89 13.41 11.03 -15.43
CA LEU A 89 13.43 11.27 -13.99
C LEU A 89 14.72 11.99 -13.56
N ILE A 90 15.88 11.57 -14.07
CA ILE A 90 17.17 12.22 -13.79
C ILE A 90 17.16 13.66 -14.32
N SER A 91 16.60 13.89 -15.51
CA SER A 91 16.52 15.22 -16.11
C SER A 91 15.40 16.09 -15.55
N PHE A 92 14.62 15.62 -14.56
CA PHE A 92 13.43 16.30 -14.03
C PHE A 92 12.39 16.71 -15.08
N LYS A 93 12.30 15.94 -16.18
CA LYS A 93 11.36 16.17 -17.29
C LYS A 93 10.13 15.26 -17.26
N TYR A 94 10.05 14.38 -16.26
CA TYR A 94 8.89 13.53 -16.07
C TYR A 94 7.59 14.35 -15.95
N LYS A 95 6.63 14.01 -16.79
CA LYS A 95 5.27 14.54 -16.77
C LYS A 95 4.30 13.35 -16.75
N PRO A 96 3.51 13.18 -15.68
CA PRO A 96 2.53 12.10 -15.61
C PRO A 96 1.47 12.28 -16.70
N LYS A 97 0.92 11.16 -17.20
CA LYS A 97 -0.19 11.21 -18.15
C LYS A 97 -1.51 11.49 -17.42
N PRO A 98 -2.51 12.08 -18.11
CA PRO A 98 -3.84 12.26 -17.53
C PRO A 98 -4.42 10.95 -17.01
N LEU A 99 -5.10 11.02 -15.87
CA LEU A 99 -5.74 9.86 -15.26
C LEU A 99 -6.97 9.42 -16.06
N GLU A 100 -7.08 8.13 -16.34
CA GLU A 100 -8.28 7.53 -16.91
C GLU A 100 -9.31 7.29 -15.81
N ILE A 101 -10.49 7.89 -15.96
CA ILE A 101 -11.56 7.78 -14.98
C ILE A 101 -12.59 6.76 -15.48
N PHE A 102 -12.92 5.79 -14.63
CA PHE A 102 -14.01 4.85 -14.90
C PHE A 102 -14.79 4.54 -13.62
N ILE A 103 -16.04 4.09 -13.76
CA ILE A 103 -16.93 3.81 -12.63
C ILE A 103 -17.10 2.31 -12.49
N ILE A 104 -16.77 1.77 -11.31
CA ILE A 104 -17.13 0.41 -10.91
C ILE A 104 -18.36 0.48 -10.01
N ARG A 105 -19.26 -0.48 -10.15
CA ARG A 105 -20.43 -0.65 -9.31
C ARG A 105 -20.38 -2.03 -8.65
N ASP A 106 -19.68 -2.19 -7.51
CA ASP A 106 -19.94 -3.34 -6.62
C ASP A 106 -19.24 -3.26 -5.24
N PRO A 107 -19.92 -3.49 -4.10
CA PRO A 107 -21.37 -3.27 -3.82
C PRO A 107 -21.75 -1.78 -3.71
N LYS A 108 -20.75 -0.89 -3.82
CA LYS A 108 -20.91 0.57 -3.79
C LYS A 108 -20.30 1.16 -5.05
N THR A 109 -20.96 2.15 -5.65
CA THR A 109 -20.40 2.89 -6.80
C THR A 109 -19.10 3.56 -6.39
N ARG A 110 -18.01 3.25 -7.09
CA ARG A 110 -16.69 3.86 -6.91
C ARG A 110 -16.23 4.40 -8.24
N LYS A 111 -15.84 5.66 -8.26
CA LYS A 111 -15.12 6.23 -9.39
C LYS A 111 -13.64 5.92 -9.15
N ILE A 112 -12.98 5.34 -10.14
CA ILE A 112 -11.60 4.92 -10.04
C ILE A 112 -10.80 5.73 -11.03
N SER A 113 -9.72 6.34 -10.52
CA SER A 113 -8.69 6.95 -11.35
C SER A 113 -7.59 5.93 -11.57
N LYS A 114 -7.39 5.57 -12.84
CA LYS A 114 -6.31 4.69 -13.28
C LYS A 114 -5.21 5.52 -13.92
N SER A 115 -4.00 5.35 -13.42
CA SER A 115 -2.80 5.91 -14.02
C SER A 115 -2.31 5.05 -15.18
N ASP A 116 -1.58 5.68 -16.11
CA ASP A 116 -0.88 4.98 -17.17
C ASP A 116 0.07 3.92 -16.59
N PHE A 117 0.41 2.90 -17.38
CA PHE A 117 1.32 1.86 -16.91
C PHE A 117 2.69 2.41 -16.55
N LYS A 118 3.21 3.36 -17.33
CA LYS A 118 4.47 4.07 -17.07
C LYS A 118 4.46 4.75 -15.70
N ASP A 119 3.39 5.48 -15.40
CA ASP A 119 3.24 6.22 -14.14
C ASP A 119 3.13 5.26 -12.94
N ARG A 120 2.46 4.11 -13.12
CA ARG A 120 2.41 3.06 -12.08
C ARG A 120 3.78 2.48 -11.75
N ILE A 121 4.67 2.33 -12.73
CA ILE A 121 6.07 1.93 -12.49
C ILE A 121 6.75 2.96 -11.59
N ILE A 122 6.58 4.26 -11.89
CA ILE A 122 7.18 5.35 -11.10
C ILE A 122 6.59 5.38 -9.68
N HIS A 123 5.28 5.20 -9.52
CA HIS A 123 4.64 5.11 -8.21
C HIS A 123 5.22 3.96 -7.39
N HIS A 124 5.37 2.77 -7.98
CA HIS A 124 6.02 1.64 -7.30
C HIS A 124 7.50 1.91 -6.97
N ALA A 125 8.24 2.54 -7.88
CA ALA A 125 9.64 2.88 -7.67
C ALA A 125 9.83 3.82 -6.48
N LEU A 126 8.96 4.82 -6.37
CA LEU A 126 8.88 5.72 -5.23
C LEU A 126 8.52 4.94 -3.95
N CYS A 127 7.43 4.17 -3.96
CA CYS A 127 6.97 3.39 -2.82
C CYS A 127 8.03 2.41 -2.30
N ASN A 128 8.82 1.79 -3.17
CA ASN A 128 9.88 0.86 -2.76
C ASN A 128 10.87 1.48 -1.76
N ILE A 129 11.13 2.78 -1.89
CA ILE A 129 12.10 3.52 -1.08
C ILE A 129 11.43 4.22 0.11
N ILE A 130 10.25 4.81 -0.09
CA ILE A 130 9.59 5.58 0.99
C ILE A 130 8.81 4.69 1.97
N GLU A 131 8.24 3.57 1.52
CA GLU A 131 7.40 2.70 2.35
C GLU A 131 8.15 2.21 3.61
N PRO A 132 9.40 1.70 3.53
CA PRO A 132 10.14 1.26 4.71
C PRO A 132 10.47 2.37 5.71
N ILE A 133 10.51 3.64 5.26
CA ILE A 133 10.76 4.80 6.11
C ILE A 133 9.51 5.10 6.94
N PHE A 134 8.34 5.12 6.30
CA PHE A 134 7.07 5.38 6.98
C PHE A 134 6.55 4.19 7.78
N ASP A 135 6.81 2.96 7.35
CA ASP A 135 6.28 1.77 8.03
C ASP A 135 6.71 1.68 9.51
N LYS A 136 7.93 2.13 9.81
CA LYS A 136 8.48 2.21 11.17
C LYS A 136 7.78 3.22 12.08
N THR A 137 7.02 4.16 11.50
CA THR A 137 6.36 5.24 12.24
C THR A 137 4.89 4.97 12.54
N PHE A 138 4.28 4.01 11.84
CA PHE A 138 2.87 3.69 12.07
C PHE A 138 2.69 2.98 13.42
N ILE A 139 1.58 3.30 14.08
CA ILE A 139 1.13 2.55 15.25
C ILE A 139 0.92 1.07 14.89
N ASN A 140 1.11 0.20 15.87
CA ASN A 140 0.97 -1.25 15.65
C ASN A 140 -0.45 -1.64 15.19
N ASP A 141 -1.46 -0.88 15.63
CA ASP A 141 -2.87 -1.10 15.33
C ASP A 141 -3.33 -0.46 13.98
N SER A 142 -2.38 -0.06 13.12
CA SER A 142 -2.65 0.27 11.72
C SER A 142 -2.43 -0.96 10.83
N TYR A 143 -3.49 -1.40 10.14
CA TYR A 143 -3.52 -2.68 9.44
C TYR A 143 -3.65 -2.58 7.91
N ALA A 144 -4.11 -1.45 7.37
CA ALA A 144 -4.35 -1.30 5.93
C ALA A 144 -3.04 -1.09 5.15
N ASN A 145 -2.93 -1.67 3.96
CA ASN A 145 -1.84 -1.46 2.99
C ASN A 145 -0.42 -1.65 3.56
N ARG A 146 -0.24 -2.58 4.50
CA ARG A 146 1.07 -2.87 5.12
C ARG A 146 1.41 -4.36 5.00
N LYS A 147 2.68 -4.67 4.77
CA LYS A 147 3.16 -6.06 4.68
C LYS A 147 3.02 -6.75 6.03
N GLY A 148 2.57 -8.01 6.02
CA GLY A 148 2.31 -8.78 7.25
C GLY A 148 1.13 -8.26 8.09
N LYS A 149 0.37 -7.27 7.58
CA LYS A 149 -0.88 -6.79 8.16
C LYS A 149 -2.04 -7.10 7.20
N GLY A 150 -3.26 -6.87 7.65
CA GLY A 150 -4.47 -7.08 6.85
C GLY A 150 -5.71 -7.28 7.71
N THR A 151 -6.82 -7.61 7.05
CA THR A 151 -8.13 -7.79 7.70
C THR A 151 -8.09 -8.85 8.80
N LEU A 152 -7.44 -9.99 8.53
CA LEU A 152 -7.34 -11.07 9.52
C LEU A 152 -6.55 -10.65 10.76
N ALA A 153 -5.44 -9.93 10.59
CA ALA A 153 -4.66 -9.40 11.71
C ALA A 153 -5.45 -8.38 12.54
N ALA A 154 -6.22 -7.52 11.88
CA ALA A 154 -7.11 -6.55 12.53
C ALA A 154 -8.22 -7.25 13.34
N LEU A 155 -8.85 -8.29 12.77
CA LEU A 155 -9.88 -9.07 13.45
C LEU A 155 -9.33 -9.80 14.68
N ASN A 156 -8.15 -10.43 14.55
CA ASN A 156 -7.50 -11.09 15.68
C ASN A 156 -7.16 -10.10 16.81
N ARG A 157 -6.73 -8.88 16.46
CA ARG A 157 -6.50 -7.82 17.44
C ARG A 157 -7.79 -7.36 18.10
N PHE A 158 -8.83 -7.13 17.31
CA PHE A 158 -10.14 -6.74 17.80
C PHE A 158 -10.70 -7.79 18.77
N ASP A 159 -10.60 -9.08 18.43
CA ASP A 159 -11.05 -10.18 19.27
C ASP A 159 -10.28 -10.23 20.61
N LYS A 160 -8.98 -9.92 20.62
CA LYS A 160 -8.20 -9.74 21.85
C LYS A 160 -8.74 -8.59 22.72
N PHE A 161 -9.08 -7.44 22.13
CA PHE A 161 -9.65 -6.32 22.89
C PHE A 161 -11.05 -6.65 23.42
N LYS A 162 -11.91 -7.26 22.58
CA LYS A 162 -13.24 -7.74 22.96
C LYS A 162 -13.16 -8.69 24.15
N ARG A 163 -12.25 -9.66 24.13
CA ARG A 163 -11.99 -10.61 25.24
C ARG A 163 -11.58 -9.91 26.54
N LYS A 164 -10.71 -8.91 26.45
CA LYS A 164 -10.29 -8.11 27.62
C LYS A 164 -11.45 -7.34 28.24
N VAL A 165 -12.25 -6.65 27.42
CA VAL A 165 -13.41 -5.88 27.89
C VAL A 165 -14.48 -6.81 28.46
N SER A 166 -14.75 -7.93 27.79
CA SER A 166 -15.74 -8.92 28.23
C SER A 166 -15.26 -9.84 29.37
N ARG A 167 -14.03 -9.67 29.88
CA ARG A 167 -13.39 -10.59 30.86
C ARG A 167 -13.50 -12.08 30.47
N ASN A 168 -13.44 -12.38 29.17
CA ASN A 168 -13.69 -13.73 28.62
C ASN A 168 -15.04 -14.35 29.07
N GLY A 169 -16.07 -13.55 29.32
CA GLY A 169 -17.35 -14.03 29.83
C GLY A 169 -17.32 -14.46 31.31
N LYS A 170 -16.25 -14.17 32.05
CA LYS A 170 -16.19 -14.46 33.50
C LYS A 170 -16.97 -13.38 34.26
N ILE A 171 -18.11 -13.77 34.81
CA ILE A 171 -18.91 -12.98 35.75
C ILE A 171 -18.68 -13.54 37.15
N ASN A 172 -18.29 -12.69 38.10
CA ASN A 172 -18.31 -13.04 39.51
C ASN A 172 -19.61 -12.45 40.10
N GLY A 173 -20.68 -13.25 40.20
CA GLY A 173 -21.96 -12.82 40.78
C GLY A 173 -23.05 -13.89 40.74
N TRP A 174 -24.01 -13.80 41.68
CA TRP A 174 -25.13 -14.75 41.88
C TRP A 174 -26.13 -14.78 40.70
N PHE A 175 -26.24 -13.70 39.92
CA PHE A 175 -27.24 -13.56 38.87
C PHE A 175 -26.73 -14.10 37.51
N ASN A 176 -27.39 -15.15 37.01
CA ASN A 176 -27.08 -15.96 35.83
C ASN A 176 -27.33 -15.30 34.47
N ASN A 177 -26.92 -14.06 34.26
CA ASN A 177 -27.01 -13.43 32.95
C ASN A 177 -25.60 -13.20 32.42
N ASN A 178 -25.11 -14.13 31.59
CA ASN A 178 -23.76 -14.22 30.99
C ASN A 178 -23.41 -13.05 30.03
N GLN A 179 -23.89 -11.83 30.30
CA GLN A 179 -23.80 -10.66 29.43
C GLN A 179 -22.82 -9.64 30.02
N VAL A 180 -21.57 -9.66 29.55
CA VAL A 180 -20.64 -8.54 29.80
C VAL A 180 -20.85 -7.48 28.73
N LYS A 181 -21.27 -6.28 29.13
CA LYS A 181 -21.51 -5.15 28.21
C LYS A 181 -20.18 -4.53 27.78
N GLY A 182 -19.99 -4.38 26.47
CA GLY A 182 -18.87 -3.67 25.86
C GLY A 182 -19.36 -2.64 24.86
N TYR A 183 -18.63 -1.54 24.73
CA TYR A 183 -18.95 -0.45 23.80
C TYR A 183 -17.90 -0.35 22.70
N CYS A 184 -18.32 0.02 21.50
CA CYS A 184 -17.44 0.23 20.35
C CYS A 184 -17.76 1.57 19.69
N LEU A 185 -16.75 2.42 19.49
CA LEU A 185 -16.88 3.63 18.70
C LEU A 185 -16.61 3.31 17.24
N LYS A 186 -17.65 3.43 16.41
CA LYS A 186 -17.51 3.33 14.95
C LYS A 186 -17.31 4.73 14.38
N ALA A 187 -16.13 5.00 13.82
CA ALA A 187 -15.81 6.23 13.12
C ALA A 187 -15.34 5.90 11.69
N ASP A 188 -15.78 6.69 10.71
CA ASP A 188 -15.40 6.56 9.30
C ASP A 188 -15.21 7.95 8.68
N ILE A 189 -14.21 8.08 7.81
CA ILE A 189 -13.93 9.34 7.11
C ILE A 189 -14.53 9.25 5.70
N LYS A 190 -15.48 10.14 5.41
CA LYS A 190 -16.10 10.24 4.10
C LYS A 190 -15.07 10.68 3.06
N HIS A 191 -15.08 10.07 1.88
CA HIS A 191 -14.30 10.52 0.71
C HIS A 191 -12.81 10.84 0.97
N TYR A 192 -12.14 10.04 1.82
CA TYR A 192 -10.77 10.32 2.30
C TYR A 192 -9.78 10.78 1.21
N PHE A 193 -9.71 10.09 0.07
CA PHE A 193 -8.76 10.43 -1.01
C PHE A 193 -9.08 11.72 -1.76
N GLU A 194 -10.33 12.19 -1.69
CA GLU A 194 -10.78 13.40 -2.36
C GLU A 194 -10.69 14.63 -1.47
N GLU A 195 -10.91 14.44 -0.17
CA GLU A 195 -10.97 15.51 0.81
C GLU A 195 -9.60 15.78 1.46
N ILE A 196 -8.57 14.98 1.14
CA ILE A 196 -7.24 15.15 1.72
C ILE A 196 -6.60 16.46 1.23
N ASN A 197 -6.22 17.32 2.17
CA ASN A 197 -5.52 18.55 1.86
C ASN A 197 -4.05 18.25 1.47
N HIS A 198 -3.73 18.43 0.19
CA HIS A 198 -2.38 18.17 -0.35
C HIS A 198 -1.28 18.98 0.34
N ASN A 199 -1.57 20.22 0.77
CA ASN A 199 -0.58 21.05 1.48
C ASN A 199 -0.26 20.48 2.87
N VAL A 200 -1.28 19.98 3.59
CA VAL A 200 -1.08 19.31 4.89
C VAL A 200 -0.34 17.99 4.71
N LEU A 201 -0.72 17.19 3.70
CA LEU A 201 -0.06 15.93 3.38
C LEU A 201 1.44 16.15 3.07
N LEU A 202 1.76 17.13 2.23
CA LEU A 202 3.13 17.47 1.88
C LEU A 202 3.93 17.90 3.11
N LYS A 203 3.37 18.75 3.98
CA LYS A 203 4.02 19.12 5.25
C LYS A 203 4.32 17.92 6.14
N ILE A 204 3.42 16.93 6.22
CA ILE A 204 3.66 15.70 6.99
C ILE A 204 4.80 14.89 6.39
N ILE A 205 4.86 14.77 5.05
CA ILE A 205 5.92 14.05 4.34
C ILE A 205 7.28 14.77 4.52
N GLU A 206 7.32 16.10 4.38
CA GLU A 206 8.52 16.95 4.52
C GLU A 206 9.12 16.92 5.94
N ARG A 207 8.35 16.48 6.95
CA ARG A 207 8.89 16.24 8.31
C ARG A 207 9.85 15.05 8.35
N ARG A 208 9.68 14.07 7.47
CA ARG A 208 10.48 12.82 7.46
C ARG A 208 11.42 12.74 6.26
N ILE A 209 11.00 13.21 5.10
CA ILE A 209 11.79 13.22 3.87
C ILE A 209 12.27 14.65 3.62
N LYS A 210 13.59 14.86 3.67
CA LYS A 210 14.22 16.16 3.41
C LYS A 210 14.78 16.31 1.99
N ASP A 211 14.70 15.26 1.18
CA ASP A 211 15.17 15.28 -0.21
C ASP A 211 14.16 16.03 -1.11
N ASN A 212 14.57 17.22 -1.57
CA ASN A 212 13.75 18.07 -2.43
C ASN A 212 13.38 17.39 -3.76
N ASN A 213 14.20 16.47 -4.28
CA ASN A 213 13.93 15.78 -5.54
C ASN A 213 12.79 14.76 -5.37
N ILE A 214 12.74 14.09 -4.23
CA ILE A 214 11.62 13.20 -3.87
C ILE A 214 10.35 14.02 -3.67
N ILE A 215 10.44 15.13 -2.95
CA ILE A 215 9.29 16.03 -2.74
C ILE A 215 8.79 16.58 -4.09
N TRP A 216 9.67 16.94 -5.02
CA TRP A 216 9.32 17.34 -6.38
C TRP A 216 8.52 16.25 -7.09
N LEU A 217 8.99 14.99 -7.05
CA LEU A 217 8.32 13.87 -7.71
C LEU A 217 6.94 13.61 -7.10
N ILE A 218 6.83 13.65 -5.77
CA ILE A 218 5.55 13.53 -5.05
C ILE A 218 4.60 14.65 -5.46
N LYS A 219 5.07 15.91 -5.49
CA LYS A 219 4.28 17.06 -5.94
C LYS A 219 3.77 16.85 -7.38
N LYS A 220 4.61 16.39 -8.30
CA LYS A 220 4.20 16.07 -9.68
C LYS A 220 3.10 15.02 -9.75
N ILE A 221 3.21 13.95 -8.95
CA ILE A 221 2.19 12.89 -8.88
C ILE A 221 0.87 13.43 -8.33
N LEU A 222 0.92 14.20 -7.23
CA LEU A 222 -0.28 14.77 -6.60
C LEU A 222 -0.98 15.81 -7.50
N SER A 223 -0.22 16.67 -8.19
CA SER A 223 -0.80 17.65 -9.12
C SER A 223 -1.50 17.00 -10.33
N ASN A 224 -1.14 15.77 -10.71
CA ASN A 224 -1.83 15.05 -11.78
C ASN A 224 -3.29 14.73 -11.42
N TYR A 225 -3.59 14.63 -10.12
CA TYR A 225 -4.95 14.42 -9.63
C TYR A 225 -5.83 15.66 -9.84
N GLU A 226 -5.25 16.86 -9.75
CA GLU A 226 -5.97 18.14 -9.87
C GLU A 226 -6.27 18.55 -11.31
N GLY A 227 -5.51 18.02 -12.29
CA GLY A 227 -5.66 18.33 -13.72
C GLY A 227 -6.83 17.65 -14.42
N GLY A 228 -7.57 16.75 -13.76
CA GLY A 228 -8.86 16.28 -14.24
C GLY A 228 -9.88 17.40 -14.03
N GLY A 229 -10.36 18.04 -15.10
CA GLY A 229 -11.10 19.30 -15.08
C GLY A 229 -12.17 19.49 -13.99
N ALA A 230 -12.53 20.76 -13.74
CA ALA A 230 -13.35 21.28 -12.63
C ALA A 230 -14.69 20.57 -12.29
N ASN A 231 -15.16 19.63 -13.11
CA ASN A 231 -16.29 18.73 -12.84
C ASN A 231 -15.90 17.37 -12.21
N SER A 232 -14.62 17.13 -11.91
CA SER A 232 -14.09 15.82 -11.51
C SER A 232 -14.01 15.59 -9.99
N ARG A 233 -14.32 16.58 -9.16
CA ARG A 233 -14.26 16.59 -7.67
C ARG A 233 -15.24 15.64 -6.96
N LYS A 234 -15.56 14.50 -7.55
CA LYS A 234 -16.37 13.45 -6.96
C LYS A 234 -15.70 12.11 -7.20
N ALA A 235 -15.64 11.26 -6.19
CA ALA A 235 -15.47 9.83 -6.20
C ALA A 235 -14.09 9.19 -6.35
N CYS A 236 -12.94 9.84 -6.59
CA CYS A 236 -11.81 9.10 -7.18
C CYS A 236 -10.86 8.37 -6.21
N GLN A 237 -10.87 7.03 -6.27
CA GLN A 237 -9.86 6.18 -5.64
C GLN A 237 -8.74 5.90 -6.64
N LEU A 238 -7.48 6.19 -6.26
CA LEU A 238 -6.31 5.89 -7.09
C LEU A 238 -5.97 4.40 -6.98
N ALA A 239 -5.97 3.68 -8.10
CA ALA A 239 -5.52 2.30 -8.15
C ALA A 239 -4.07 2.24 -8.65
N ILE A 240 -3.12 1.99 -7.73
CA ILE A 240 -1.73 1.63 -8.06
C ILE A 240 -1.69 0.10 -8.26
#